data_AF-A0A7T3T370-F1
#
_entry.id   AF-A0A7T3T370-F1
#
_cell.length_a   1.000
_cell.length_b   1.000
_cell.length_c   1.000
_cell.angle_alpha   90.00
_cell.angle_beta   90.00
_cell.angle_gamma   90.00
#
_symmetry.space_group_name_H-M   'P 1'
#
loop_
_entity.id
_entity.type
_entity.pdbx_description
1 polymer ?
#
loop_
_entity_poly.entity_id
_entity_poly.type
_entity_poly.pdbx_seq_one_letter_code
_entity_poly.pdbx_strand_id
1 'polypeptide(L)'
;MNVKDLSNEVLIEHLKDSFENDCFAELYNRFMPLYYKCMRTIRIEGFEPDDYLQEARIIWWSVIEKYDKANSPYVATYFARVFENYLSNIRRDRQAIKRGGQVSFTSLQETSEFDDFSDNITYLEYYVKETTSIDEQIILQETVDAFINSLTHLERVALCNRLLEEDNNISHIAEQLHTDRRSVENALARCRIKCKKYFDIK
;
A
#
# COMPACT_ATOMS: atom_id res chain seq x y z
N MET A 1 42.48 -33.06 0.98
CA MET A 1 42.97 -31.72 1.39
C MET A 1 41.84 -31.07 2.18
N ASN A 2 42.10 -30.47 3.33
CA ASN A 2 41.02 -29.88 4.15
C ASN A 2 40.59 -28.55 3.53
N VAL A 3 39.29 -28.34 3.31
CA VAL A 3 38.72 -27.12 2.69
C VAL A 3 39.13 -25.87 3.48
N LYS A 4 39.32 -26.01 4.79
CA LYS A 4 39.75 -24.92 5.70
C LYS A 4 41.13 -24.35 5.41
N ASP A 5 42.02 -25.12 4.77
CA ASP A 5 43.40 -24.70 4.49
C ASP A 5 43.53 -23.96 3.14
N LEU A 6 42.47 -23.98 2.33
CA LEU A 6 42.46 -23.30 1.02
C LEU A 6 42.31 -21.79 1.20
N SER A 7 43.01 -21.00 0.38
CA SER A 7 42.79 -19.55 0.29
C SER A 7 41.42 -19.22 -0.32
N ASN A 8 40.91 -18.00 -0.09
CA ASN A 8 39.61 -17.57 -0.62
C ASN A 8 39.61 -17.57 -2.16
N GLU A 9 40.74 -17.20 -2.77
CA GLU A 9 40.94 -17.17 -4.21
C GLU A 9 40.85 -18.59 -4.80
N VAL A 10 41.49 -19.56 -4.16
CA VAL A 10 41.44 -20.97 -4.62
C VAL A 10 40.04 -21.55 -4.44
N LEU A 11 39.34 -21.23 -3.35
CA LEU A 11 37.95 -21.64 -3.16
C LEU A 11 37.04 -21.11 -4.27
N ILE A 12 37.23 -19.88 -4.75
CA ILE A 12 36.43 -19.33 -5.85
C ILE A 12 36.72 -20.04 -7.17
N GLU A 13 37.98 -20.31 -7.49
CA GLU A 13 38.31 -21.04 -8.72
C GLU A 13 37.70 -22.45 -8.71
N HIS A 14 37.74 -23.16 -7.57
CA HIS A 14 37.04 -24.43 -7.44
C HIS A 14 35.52 -24.28 -7.63
N LEU A 15 34.91 -23.27 -7.03
CA LEU A 15 33.47 -23.02 -7.14
C LEU A 15 33.01 -22.61 -8.55
N LYS A 16 33.89 -22.01 -9.36
CA LYS A 16 33.63 -21.73 -10.78
C LYS A 16 33.63 -23.00 -11.62
N ASP A 17 34.58 -23.90 -11.36
CA ASP A 17 34.72 -25.15 -12.11
C ASP A 17 33.61 -26.15 -11.75
N SER A 18 33.34 -26.31 -10.45
CA SER A 18 32.29 -27.18 -9.92
C SER A 18 31.76 -26.63 -8.62
N PHE A 19 30.47 -26.27 -8.59
CA PHE A 19 29.86 -25.71 -7.40
C PHE A 19 29.68 -26.77 -6.31
N GLU A 20 30.50 -26.68 -5.26
CA GLU A 20 30.47 -27.56 -4.09
C GLU A 20 29.98 -26.83 -2.84
N ASN A 21 28.94 -27.36 -2.20
CA ASN A 21 28.31 -26.74 -1.03
C ASN A 21 29.27 -26.52 0.14
N ASP A 22 30.18 -27.45 0.40
CA ASP A 22 31.13 -27.35 1.52
C ASP A 22 32.16 -26.23 1.28
N CYS A 23 32.65 -26.11 0.03
CA CYS A 23 33.55 -25.03 -0.39
C CYS A 23 32.85 -23.67 -0.28
N PHE A 24 31.58 -23.59 -0.70
CA PHE A 24 30.80 -22.37 -0.60
C PHE A 24 30.50 -21.99 0.86
N ALA A 25 30.10 -22.96 1.69
CA ALA A 25 29.80 -22.72 3.10
C ALA A 25 31.04 -22.21 3.85
N GLU A 26 32.21 -22.81 3.60
CA GLU A 26 33.48 -22.35 4.18
C GLU A 26 33.81 -20.92 3.73
N LEU A 27 33.75 -20.63 2.43
CA LEU A 27 33.97 -19.28 1.90
C LEU A 27 33.00 -18.28 2.53
N TYR A 28 31.70 -18.58 2.53
CA TYR A 28 30.66 -17.73 3.08
C TYR A 28 30.89 -17.41 4.57
N ASN A 29 31.25 -18.42 5.36
CA ASN A 29 31.44 -18.29 6.81
C ASN A 29 32.65 -17.41 7.17
N ARG A 30 33.71 -17.43 6.35
CA ARG A 30 34.89 -16.56 6.56
C ARG A 30 34.56 -15.07 6.50
N PHE A 31 33.48 -14.71 5.81
CA PHE A 31 33.05 -13.34 5.62
C PHE A 31 31.95 -12.88 6.58
N MET A 32 31.53 -13.71 7.55
CA MET A 32 30.58 -13.31 8.58
C MET A 32 30.93 -11.99 9.28
N PRO A 33 32.20 -11.71 9.66
CA PRO A 33 32.56 -10.43 10.27
C PRO A 33 32.28 -9.22 9.37
N LEU A 34 32.44 -9.38 8.06
CA LEU A 34 32.13 -8.35 7.08
C LEU A 34 30.62 -8.09 7.00
N TYR A 35 29.79 -9.15 6.95
CA TYR A 35 28.34 -8.99 6.92
C TYR A 35 27.84 -8.23 8.15
N TYR A 36 28.30 -8.62 9.35
CA TYR A 36 27.95 -7.93 10.59
C TYR A 36 28.50 -6.49 10.66
N LYS A 37 29.63 -6.20 10.02
CA LYS A 37 30.11 -4.82 9.86
C LYS A 37 29.12 -4.03 8.99
N CYS A 38 28.75 -4.56 7.82
CA CYS A 38 27.82 -3.91 6.89
C CYS A 38 26.42 -3.71 7.48
N MET A 39 25.88 -4.69 8.22
CA MET A 39 24.61 -4.56 8.95
C MET A 39 24.60 -3.37 9.92
N ARG A 40 25.74 -3.15 10.60
CA ARG A 40 25.89 -2.05 11.56
C ARG A 40 26.03 -0.70 10.86
N THR A 41 26.74 -0.63 9.74
CA THR A 41 27.06 0.63 9.06
C THR A 41 26.02 1.05 8.02
N ILE A 42 25.38 0.09 7.34
CA ILE A 42 24.40 0.31 6.28
C ILE A 42 23.07 -0.28 6.76
N ARG A 43 22.39 0.44 7.66
CA ARG A 43 21.03 0.07 8.09
C ARG A 43 20.02 0.29 6.97
N ILE A 44 19.27 -0.75 6.65
CA ILE A 44 18.14 -0.76 5.72
C ILE A 44 16.87 -0.92 6.56
N GLU A 45 15.92 0.00 6.38
CA GLU A 45 14.63 -0.02 7.09
C GLU A 45 13.85 -1.30 6.75
N GLY A 46 13.39 -2.02 7.76
CA GLY A 46 12.67 -3.29 7.61
C GLY A 46 13.55 -4.50 7.29
N PHE A 47 14.87 -4.39 7.31
CA PHE A 47 15.76 -5.55 7.24
C PHE A 47 16.08 -6.09 8.64
N GLU A 48 15.92 -7.39 8.79
CA GLU A 48 16.44 -8.21 9.88
C GLU A 48 17.86 -8.72 9.56
N PRO A 49 18.63 -9.19 10.54
CA PRO A 49 19.97 -9.73 10.30
C PRO A 49 20.01 -10.82 9.22
N ASP A 50 18.99 -11.67 9.17
CA ASP A 50 18.92 -12.76 8.20
C ASP A 50 18.73 -12.26 6.75
N ASP A 51 18.10 -11.09 6.55
CA ASP A 51 17.97 -10.48 5.23
C ASP A 51 19.35 -10.13 4.66
N TYR A 52 20.24 -9.53 5.45
CA TYR A 52 21.59 -9.21 5.00
C TYR A 52 22.41 -10.46 4.68
N LEU A 53 22.21 -11.54 5.44
CA LEU A 53 22.85 -12.82 5.19
C LEU A 53 22.33 -13.45 3.89
N GLN A 54 21.03 -13.36 3.63
CA GLN A 54 20.44 -13.80 2.38
C GLN A 54 20.99 -13.01 1.19
N GLU A 55 21.04 -11.69 1.28
CA GLU A 55 21.60 -10.83 0.24
C GLU A 55 23.08 -11.11 -0.02
N ALA A 56 23.85 -11.38 1.03
CA ALA A 56 25.25 -11.78 0.88
C ALA A 56 25.38 -13.07 0.04
N ARG A 57 24.52 -14.07 0.25
CA ARG A 57 24.51 -15.30 -0.56
C ARG A 57 24.21 -15.02 -2.03
N ILE A 58 23.23 -14.15 -2.31
CA ILE A 58 22.87 -13.75 -3.67
C ILE A 58 24.06 -13.05 -4.34
N ILE A 59 24.72 -12.14 -3.63
CA ILE A 59 25.87 -11.42 -4.17
C ILE A 59 27.05 -12.35 -4.43
N TRP A 60 27.28 -13.34 -3.57
CA TRP A 60 28.32 -14.34 -3.81
C TRP A 60 28.15 -15.08 -5.13
N TRP A 61 26.91 -15.41 -5.52
CA TRP A 61 26.65 -16.03 -6.83
C TRP A 61 27.24 -15.20 -7.97
N SER A 62 27.02 -13.88 -7.95
CA SER A 62 27.58 -12.97 -8.95
C SER A 62 29.09 -12.78 -8.84
N VAL A 63 29.65 -12.84 -7.62
CA VAL A 63 31.07 -12.65 -7.37
C VAL A 63 31.86 -13.88 -7.80
N ILE A 64 31.36 -15.09 -7.54
CA ILE A 64 32.00 -16.33 -7.99
C ILE A 64 32.11 -16.34 -9.51
N GLU A 65 31.04 -15.96 -10.23
CA GLU A 65 31.05 -15.91 -11.69
C GLU A 65 31.99 -14.84 -12.27
N LYS A 66 32.02 -13.64 -11.67
CA LYS A 66 32.66 -12.45 -12.27
C LYS A 66 34.03 -12.09 -11.71
N TYR A 67 34.43 -12.68 -10.59
CA TYR A 67 35.70 -12.35 -9.97
C TYR A 67 36.86 -12.76 -10.89
N ASP A 68 37.75 -11.81 -11.15
CA ASP A 68 38.96 -12.05 -11.91
C ASP A 68 40.18 -11.57 -11.10
N LYS A 69 41.07 -12.50 -10.80
CA LYS A 69 42.28 -12.28 -10.02
C LYS A 69 43.25 -11.29 -10.70
N ALA A 70 43.22 -11.20 -12.03
CA ALA A 70 44.04 -10.23 -12.76
C ALA A 70 43.61 -8.77 -12.50
N ASN A 71 42.30 -8.55 -12.31
CA ASN A 71 41.72 -7.24 -12.09
C ASN A 71 41.66 -6.84 -10.61
N SER A 72 41.45 -7.80 -9.71
CA SER A 72 41.47 -7.55 -8.26
C SER A 72 42.21 -8.67 -7.54
N PRO A 73 43.40 -8.40 -6.98
CA PRO A 73 44.27 -9.45 -6.43
C PRO A 73 43.69 -10.17 -5.21
N TYR A 74 42.79 -9.51 -4.47
CA TYR A 74 42.15 -10.07 -3.28
C TYR A 74 40.64 -10.10 -3.42
N VAL A 75 40.07 -11.30 -3.34
CA VAL A 75 38.62 -11.53 -3.35
C VAL A 75 37.94 -10.74 -2.26
N ALA A 76 38.56 -10.68 -1.08
CA ALA A 76 37.93 -10.07 0.08
C ALA A 76 37.64 -8.58 -0.13
N THR A 77 38.57 -7.87 -0.77
CA THR A 77 38.41 -6.45 -1.10
C THR A 77 37.37 -6.23 -2.20
N TYR A 78 37.35 -7.12 -3.20
CA TYR A 78 36.37 -7.09 -4.28
C TYR A 78 34.95 -7.31 -3.76
N PHE A 79 34.74 -8.40 -3.03
CA PHE A 79 33.45 -8.75 -2.44
C PHE A 79 32.94 -7.65 -1.52
N ALA A 80 33.79 -7.12 -0.62
CA ALA A 80 33.40 -6.04 0.29
C ALA A 80 32.88 -4.81 -0.48
N ARG A 81 33.57 -4.40 -1.54
CA ARG A 81 33.14 -3.27 -2.36
C ARG A 81 31.82 -3.54 -3.07
N VAL A 82 31.66 -4.73 -3.67
CA VAL A 82 30.43 -5.10 -4.37
C VAL A 82 29.24 -5.14 -3.39
N PHE A 83 29.42 -5.77 -2.23
CA PHE A 83 28.39 -5.91 -1.23
C PHE A 83 27.99 -4.57 -0.59
N GLU A 84 28.95 -3.72 -0.21
CA GLU A 84 28.67 -2.38 0.34
C GLU A 84 27.91 -1.50 -0.67
N ASN A 85 28.29 -1.55 -1.96
CA ASN A 85 27.58 -0.83 -3.02
C ASN A 85 26.16 -1.36 -3.22
N TYR A 86 26.00 -2.68 -3.21
CA TYR A 86 24.69 -3.33 -3.35
C TYR A 86 23.72 -2.91 -2.24
N LEU A 87 24.13 -3.03 -0.98
CA LEU A 87 23.32 -2.60 0.16
C LEU A 87 23.02 -1.09 0.12
N SER A 88 23.98 -0.29 -0.33
CA SER A 88 23.79 1.16 -0.51
C SER A 88 22.77 1.48 -1.60
N ASN A 89 22.68 0.67 -2.65
CA ASN A 89 21.65 0.80 -3.69
C ASN A 89 20.27 0.49 -3.12
N ILE A 90 20.10 -0.65 -2.44
CA ILE A 90 18.82 -1.01 -1.80
C ILE A 90 18.34 0.10 -0.88
N ARG A 91 19.24 0.61 -0.02
CA ARG A 91 18.91 1.71 0.90
C ARG A 91 18.44 2.96 0.14
N ARG A 92 19.10 3.32 -0.96
CA ARG A 92 18.73 4.50 -1.76
C ARG A 92 17.38 4.31 -2.46
N ASP A 93 17.12 3.13 -3.00
CA ASP A 93 15.87 2.82 -3.69
C ASP A 93 14.68 2.87 -2.72
N ARG A 94 14.82 2.26 -1.53
CA ARG A 94 13.79 2.34 -0.47
C ARG A 94 13.56 3.77 0.01
N GLN A 95 14.62 4.56 0.19
CA GLN A 95 14.49 5.98 0.53
C GLN A 95 13.84 6.79 -0.58
N ALA A 96 14.09 6.47 -1.86
CA ALA A 96 13.44 7.13 -2.99
C ALA A 96 11.93 6.84 -3.00
N ILE A 97 11.53 5.59 -2.75
CA ILE A 97 10.12 5.20 -2.61
C ILE A 97 9.44 5.98 -1.48
N LYS A 98 10.09 6.08 -0.30
CA LYS A 98 9.60 6.88 0.84
C LYS A 98 9.57 8.39 0.57
N ARG A 99 10.38 8.90 -0.37
CA ARG A 99 10.34 10.31 -0.80
C ARG A 99 9.26 10.58 -1.85
N GLY A 100 8.92 9.59 -2.66
CA GLY A 100 7.87 9.67 -3.70
C GLY A 100 6.46 9.80 -3.12
N GLY A 101 6.26 9.41 -1.86
CA GLY A 101 5.12 9.79 -1.06
C GLY A 101 5.57 9.80 0.39
N GLN A 102 5.45 10.95 1.08
CA GLN A 102 5.64 11.08 2.52
C GLN A 102 4.56 10.29 3.28
N VAL A 103 4.50 8.98 3.08
CA VAL A 103 3.62 8.10 3.82
C VAL A 103 4.48 7.54 4.93
N SER A 104 4.43 8.19 6.09
CA SER A 104 4.69 7.48 7.33
C SER A 104 3.67 6.36 7.39
N PHE A 105 4.10 5.13 7.11
CA PHE A 105 3.25 3.96 7.25
C PHE A 105 3.07 3.71 8.74
N THR A 106 1.96 4.21 9.27
CA THR A 106 1.48 3.88 10.61
C THR A 106 0.81 2.51 10.54
N SER A 107 1.05 1.68 11.53
CA SER A 107 0.40 0.36 11.58
C SER A 107 -1.10 0.56 11.81
N LEU A 108 -1.95 -0.16 11.07
CA LEU A 108 -3.40 -0.11 11.32
C LEU A 108 -3.77 -0.68 12.70
N GLN A 109 -2.88 -1.49 13.28
CA GLN A 109 -3.00 -2.03 14.63
C GLN A 109 -2.43 -1.08 15.70
N GLU A 110 -1.85 0.05 15.31
CA GLU A 110 -1.43 1.07 16.26
C GLU A 110 -2.66 1.73 16.88
N THR A 111 -2.61 1.99 18.18
CA THR A 111 -3.70 2.61 18.93
C THR A 111 -3.65 4.12 18.76
N SER A 112 -4.78 4.73 18.44
CA SER A 112 -4.87 6.19 18.37
C SER A 112 -5.02 6.78 19.77
N GLU A 113 -4.12 7.67 20.20
CA GLU A 113 -4.25 8.44 21.46
C GLU A 113 -5.33 9.55 21.38
N PHE A 114 -6.24 9.47 20.41
CA PHE A 114 -7.05 10.61 19.97
C PHE A 114 -8.24 10.95 20.85
N ASP A 115 -8.48 10.28 21.98
CA ASP A 115 -9.54 10.72 22.89
C ASP A 115 -9.33 10.31 24.34
N ASP A 116 -9.75 11.19 25.26
CA ASP A 116 -9.73 11.04 26.73
C ASP A 116 -10.73 9.95 27.22
N PHE A 117 -11.28 9.16 26.30
CA PHE A 117 -12.30 8.14 26.52
C PHE A 117 -11.73 6.73 26.33
N SER A 118 -11.16 6.23 27.42
CA SER A 118 -11.20 4.85 27.95
C SER A 118 -11.30 3.60 27.04
N ASP A 119 -10.84 3.59 25.79
CA ASP A 119 -10.59 2.33 25.07
C ASP A 119 -9.45 2.51 24.05
N ASN A 120 -8.47 1.60 24.09
CA ASN A 120 -7.33 1.54 23.17
C ASN A 120 -7.79 1.13 21.75
N ILE A 121 -8.51 2.00 21.06
CA ILE A 121 -9.03 1.74 19.72
C ILE A 121 -7.87 1.83 18.72
N THR A 122 -7.74 0.80 17.89
CA THR A 122 -6.76 0.77 16.80
C THR A 122 -7.23 1.62 15.62
N TYR A 123 -6.31 2.12 14.79
CA TYR A 123 -6.69 2.83 13.56
C TYR A 123 -7.65 2.00 12.68
N LEU A 124 -7.47 0.67 12.61
CA LEU A 124 -8.37 -0.23 11.89
C LEU A 124 -9.82 -0.14 12.40
N GLU A 125 -10.01 -0.20 13.72
CA GLU A 125 -11.33 -0.14 14.34
C GLU A 125 -11.97 1.24 14.18
N TYR A 126 -11.16 2.31 14.20
CA TYR A 126 -11.64 3.66 13.90
C TYR A 126 -12.19 3.76 12.47
N TYR A 127 -11.46 3.28 11.47
CA TYR A 127 -11.92 3.32 10.07
C TYR A 127 -13.15 2.45 9.82
N VAL A 128 -13.30 1.32 10.51
CA VAL A 128 -14.48 0.45 10.37
C VAL A 128 -15.74 1.07 10.96
N LYS A 129 -15.62 1.97 11.95
CA LYS A 129 -16.77 2.65 12.57
C LYS A 129 -17.50 3.65 11.67
N GLU A 130 -16.92 4.08 10.54
CA GLU A 130 -17.59 5.01 9.62
C GLU A 130 -18.80 4.41 8.88
N THR A 131 -19.11 3.12 9.04
CA THR A 131 -20.36 2.57 8.52
C THR A 131 -21.54 3.00 9.38
N THR A 132 -22.50 3.74 8.80
CA THR A 132 -23.81 4.05 9.39
C THR A 132 -24.39 2.79 10.02
N SER A 133 -24.87 2.87 11.27
CA SER A 133 -25.39 1.71 11.99
C SER A 133 -26.54 1.07 11.22
N ILE A 134 -26.75 -0.25 11.38
CA ILE A 134 -27.86 -0.96 10.72
C ILE A 134 -29.20 -0.30 11.05
N ASP A 135 -29.38 0.15 12.29
CA ASP A 135 -30.59 0.83 12.74
C ASP A 135 -30.81 2.15 12.00
N GLU A 136 -29.77 2.98 11.85
CA GLU A 136 -29.83 4.21 11.06
C GLU A 136 -30.10 3.93 9.58
N GLN A 137 -29.53 2.87 9.01
CA GLN A 137 -29.80 2.46 7.63
C GLN A 137 -31.26 2.06 7.43
N ILE A 138 -31.84 1.31 8.38
CA ILE A 138 -33.26 0.91 8.36
C ILE A 138 -34.15 2.15 8.47
N ILE A 139 -33.89 3.03 9.44
CA ILE A 139 -34.65 4.27 9.63
C ILE A 139 -34.58 5.13 8.36
N LEU A 140 -33.40 5.26 7.76
CA LEU A 140 -33.21 6.01 6.51
C LEU A 140 -34.01 5.39 5.37
N GLN A 141 -33.96 4.06 5.22
CA GLN A 141 -34.71 3.35 4.18
C GLN A 141 -36.22 3.56 4.34
N GLU A 142 -36.77 3.38 5.55
CA GLU A 142 -38.20 3.61 5.83
C GLU A 142 -38.60 5.07 5.55
N THR A 143 -37.74 6.02 5.92
CA THR A 143 -37.98 7.45 5.71
C THR A 143 -37.98 7.79 4.21
N VAL A 144 -37.04 7.23 3.45
CA VAL A 144 -36.96 7.37 1.98
C VAL A 144 -38.21 6.76 1.33
N ASP A 145 -38.60 5.55 1.72
CA ASP A 145 -39.77 4.88 1.18
C ASP A 145 -41.06 5.67 1.47
N ALA A 146 -41.21 6.18 2.69
CA ALA A 146 -42.35 7.01 3.07
C ALA A 146 -42.39 8.33 2.26
N PHE A 147 -41.23 8.98 2.07
CA PHE A 147 -41.11 10.18 1.23
C PHE A 147 -41.50 9.87 -0.21
N ILE A 148 -40.91 8.84 -0.81
CA ILE A 148 -41.15 8.43 -2.19
C ILE A 148 -42.62 8.06 -2.39
N ASN A 149 -43.24 7.33 -1.46
CA ASN A 149 -44.67 6.99 -1.50
C ASN A 149 -45.60 8.21 -1.37
N SER A 150 -45.14 9.31 -0.75
CA SER A 150 -45.91 10.56 -0.67
C SER A 150 -45.95 11.36 -1.99
N LEU A 151 -45.05 11.07 -2.93
CA LEU A 151 -44.96 11.76 -4.22
C LEU A 151 -46.03 11.27 -5.19
N THR A 152 -46.68 12.22 -5.85
CA THR A 152 -47.56 11.92 -7.00
C THR A 152 -46.73 11.35 -8.17
N HIS A 153 -47.41 10.73 -9.14
CA HIS A 153 -46.73 10.17 -10.30
C HIS A 153 -45.85 11.21 -11.02
N LEU A 154 -46.39 12.41 -11.30
CA LEU A 154 -45.65 13.50 -11.94
C LEU A 154 -44.43 13.96 -11.10
N GLU A 155 -44.61 14.09 -9.79
CA GLU A 155 -43.54 14.48 -8.85
C GLU A 155 -42.40 13.46 -8.81
N ARG A 156 -42.74 12.17 -8.80
CA ARG A 156 -41.79 11.07 -8.78
C ARG A 156 -40.98 11.02 -10.06
N VAL A 157 -41.64 11.06 -11.22
CA VAL A 157 -40.95 11.01 -12.51
C VAL A 157 -40.09 12.25 -12.73
N ALA A 158 -40.59 13.45 -12.39
CA ALA A 158 -39.80 14.67 -12.45
C ALA A 158 -38.57 14.63 -11.51
N LEU A 159 -38.70 14.07 -10.31
CA LEU A 159 -37.58 13.89 -9.38
C LEU A 159 -36.56 12.86 -9.90
N CYS A 160 -37.01 11.72 -10.42
CA CYS A 160 -36.14 10.70 -10.99
C CYS A 160 -35.33 11.25 -12.18
N ASN A 161 -35.97 11.92 -13.14
CA ASN A 161 -35.25 12.51 -14.27
C ASN A 161 -34.27 13.59 -13.80
N ARG A 162 -34.63 14.38 -12.78
CA ARG A 162 -33.74 15.40 -12.23
C ARG A 162 -32.48 14.84 -11.57
N LEU A 163 -32.56 13.63 -11.01
CA LEU A 163 -31.49 13.00 -10.24
C LEU A 163 -30.64 12.00 -11.06
N LEU A 164 -31.25 11.32 -12.03
CA LEU A 164 -30.64 10.15 -12.69
C LEU A 164 -30.20 10.42 -14.14
N GLU A 165 -30.77 11.42 -14.81
CA GLU A 165 -30.42 11.70 -16.20
C GLU A 165 -29.22 12.64 -16.33
N GLU A 166 -28.41 12.43 -17.38
CA GLU A 166 -27.28 13.30 -17.73
C GLU A 166 -27.76 14.72 -18.06
N ASP A 167 -28.86 14.85 -18.81
CA ASP A 167 -29.48 16.12 -19.22
C ASP A 167 -30.64 16.54 -18.31
N ASN A 168 -30.33 16.84 -17.05
CA ASN A 168 -31.29 17.14 -16.00
C ASN A 168 -31.94 18.56 -16.04
N ASN A 169 -31.96 19.20 -17.20
CA ASN A 169 -32.55 20.54 -17.37
C ASN A 169 -34.09 20.46 -17.34
N ILE A 170 -34.73 21.39 -16.63
CA ILE A 170 -36.19 21.50 -16.50
C ILE A 170 -36.89 21.53 -17.88
N SER A 171 -36.27 22.16 -18.88
CA SER A 171 -36.85 22.22 -20.23
C SER A 171 -36.83 20.86 -20.93
N HIS A 172 -35.76 20.08 -20.73
CA HIS A 172 -35.65 18.73 -21.28
C HIS A 172 -36.60 17.74 -20.59
N ILE A 173 -36.71 17.84 -19.26
CA ILE A 173 -37.66 17.05 -18.47
C ILE A 173 -39.11 17.36 -18.91
N ALA A 174 -39.43 18.62 -19.18
CA ALA A 174 -40.75 19.02 -19.66
C ALA A 174 -41.07 18.45 -21.06
N GLU A 175 -40.07 18.44 -21.95
CA GLU A 175 -40.18 17.85 -23.29
C GLU A 175 -40.40 16.33 -23.25
N GLN A 176 -39.61 15.62 -22.45
CA GLN A 176 -39.74 14.17 -22.25
C GLN A 176 -41.09 13.79 -21.61
N LEU A 177 -41.58 14.59 -20.66
CA LEU A 177 -42.84 14.33 -19.96
C LEU A 177 -44.06 14.90 -20.68
N HIS A 178 -43.88 15.47 -21.88
CA HIS A 178 -44.94 16.09 -22.68
C HIS A 178 -45.82 17.05 -21.88
N THR A 179 -45.19 17.86 -21.03
CA THR A 179 -45.85 18.75 -20.07
C THR A 179 -45.25 20.15 -20.15
N ASP A 180 -45.97 21.15 -19.65
CA ASP A 180 -45.44 22.50 -19.55
C ASP A 180 -44.30 22.59 -18.53
N ARG A 181 -43.33 23.46 -18.82
CA ARG A 181 -42.16 23.71 -17.97
C ARG A 181 -42.57 24.11 -16.55
N ARG A 182 -43.62 24.94 -16.41
CA ARG A 182 -44.12 25.40 -15.11
C ARG A 182 -44.69 24.25 -14.28
N SER A 183 -45.23 23.21 -14.93
CA SER A 183 -45.73 22.02 -14.27
C SER A 183 -44.60 21.21 -13.62
N VAL A 184 -43.47 21.08 -14.33
CA VAL A 184 -42.25 20.42 -13.81
C VAL A 184 -41.65 21.23 -12.65
N GLU A 185 -41.55 22.55 -12.79
CA GLU A 185 -41.07 23.44 -11.72
C GLU A 185 -41.93 23.30 -10.45
N ASN A 186 -43.25 23.32 -10.62
CA ASN A 186 -44.19 23.13 -9.51
C ASN A 186 -44.09 21.74 -8.88
N ALA A 187 -43.92 20.68 -9.68
CA ALA A 187 -43.74 19.33 -9.19
C ALA A 187 -42.46 19.22 -8.33
N LEU A 188 -41.32 19.72 -8.83
CA LEU A 188 -40.06 19.74 -8.08
C LEU A 188 -40.13 20.61 -6.81
N ALA A 189 -40.86 21.74 -6.86
CA ALA A 189 -41.10 22.57 -5.69
C ALA A 189 -41.88 21.80 -4.61
N ARG A 190 -42.93 21.06 -5.00
CA ARG A 190 -43.68 20.20 -4.07
C ARG A 190 -42.83 19.04 -3.54
N CYS A 191 -41.97 18.43 -4.37
CA CYS A 191 -41.00 17.42 -3.92
C CYS A 191 -40.10 17.97 -2.81
N ARG A 192 -39.57 19.19 -2.96
CA ARG A 192 -38.72 19.83 -1.93
C ARG A 192 -39.46 20.06 -0.62
N ILE A 193 -40.71 20.53 -0.69
CA ILE A 193 -41.54 20.73 0.52
C ILE A 193 -41.78 19.40 1.23
N LYS A 194 -42.13 18.35 0.49
CA LYS A 194 -42.32 17.00 1.05
C LYS A 194 -41.01 16.47 1.63
N CYS A 195 -39.89 16.61 0.93
CA CYS A 195 -38.57 16.18 1.41
C CYS A 195 -38.23 16.83 2.76
N LYS A 196 -38.41 18.14 2.90
CA LYS A 196 -38.21 18.84 4.18
C LYS A 196 -39.08 18.29 5.32
N LYS A 197 -40.31 17.86 5.02
CA LYS A 197 -41.21 17.27 6.01
C LYS A 197 -40.72 15.90 6.51
N TYR A 198 -40.11 15.09 5.65
CA TYR A 198 -39.69 13.73 6.00
C TYR A 198 -38.28 13.68 6.60
N PHE A 199 -37.39 14.58 6.20
CA PHE A 199 -35.97 14.53 6.60
C PHE A 199 -35.56 15.59 7.62
N ASP A 200 -36.52 16.35 8.16
CA ASP A 200 -36.33 17.42 9.18
C ASP A 200 -35.12 18.33 8.91
N ILE A 201 -34.89 18.62 7.61
CA ILE A 201 -33.74 19.39 7.14
C ILE A 201 -34.00 20.87 7.47
N LYS A 202 -33.45 21.34 8.60
CA LYS A 202 -33.38 22.77 8.94
C LYS A 202 -32.55 23.56 7.93
#